data_AF-A0A1I6QIF8-F1
#
_entry.id   AF-A0A1I6QIF8-F1
#
_cell.length_a   1.000
_cell.length_b   1.000
_cell.length_c   1.000
_cell.angle_alpha   90.00
_cell.angle_beta   90.00
_cell.angle_gamma   90.00
#
_symmetry.space_group_name_H-M   'P 1'
#
loop_
_entity.id
_entity.type
_entity.pdbx_description
1 polymer ?
#
loop_
_entity_poly.entity_id
_entity_poly.type
_entity_poly.pdbx_seq_one_letter_code
_entity_poly.pdbx_strand_id
1 'polypeptide(L)' 'MIRNAHLFKTVNYDRKIGVLTREDYSYMRDLLETALEQLQNSELDKDSEIDRLKQFFIKFDHHVERLR' A
#
# COMPACT_ATOMS: atom_id res chain seq x y z
N MET A 1 -54.60 1.96 2.37
CA MET A 1 -53.51 1.15 1.76
C MET A 1 -52.21 1.92 1.90
N ILE A 2 -51.31 1.46 2.78
CA ILE A 2 -49.98 2.05 2.94
C ILE A 2 -49.12 1.53 1.78
N ARG A 3 -48.75 2.41 0.84
CA ARG A 3 -47.80 2.06 -0.23
C ARG A 3 -46.41 1.97 0.40
N ASN A 4 -45.88 0.76 0.55
CA ASN A 4 -44.45 0.55 0.77
C ASN A 4 -43.71 1.08 -0.46
N ALA A 5 -43.28 2.33 -0.40
CA ALA A 5 -42.32 2.86 -1.36
C ALA A 5 -41.02 2.08 -1.12
N HIS A 6 -40.73 1.09 -1.95
CA HIS A 6 -39.41 0.51 -2.02
C HIS A 6 -38.45 1.66 -2.38
N LEU A 7 -37.84 2.25 -1.34
CA LEU A 7 -36.75 3.20 -1.46
C LEU A 7 -35.58 2.40 -2.05
N PHE A 8 -35.55 2.30 -3.37
CA PHE A 8 -34.35 1.92 -4.08
C PHE A 8 -33.33 3.04 -3.85
N LYS A 9 -32.57 2.93 -2.75
CA LYS A 9 -31.47 3.83 -2.45
C LYS A 9 -30.29 3.37 -3.28
N THR A 10 -29.96 4.12 -4.31
CA THR A 10 -28.66 3.99 -4.96
C THR A 10 -27.61 4.28 -3.90
N VAL A 11 -26.82 3.28 -3.51
CA VAL A 11 -25.61 3.53 -2.72
C VAL A 11 -24.65 4.29 -3.64
N ASN A 12 -24.32 5.52 -3.29
CA ASN A 12 -23.21 6.22 -3.94
C ASN A 12 -21.93 5.47 -3.56
N TYR A 13 -21.48 4.59 -4.45
CA TYR A 13 -20.20 3.92 -4.32
C TYR A 13 -19.10 4.93 -4.63
N ASP A 14 -18.36 5.34 -3.60
CA ASP A 14 -17.15 6.12 -3.76
C ASP A 14 -15.96 5.18 -4.00
N ARG A 15 -15.37 5.27 -5.18
CA ARG A 15 -14.22 4.47 -5.62
C ARG A 15 -12.94 4.83 -4.87
N LYS A 16 -12.94 5.96 -4.13
CA LYS A 16 -11.81 6.41 -3.32
C LYS A 16 -11.70 5.69 -1.99
N ILE A 17 -12.79 5.04 -1.53
CA ILE A 17 -12.77 4.26 -0.29
C ILE A 17 -11.85 3.05 -0.49
N GLY A 18 -10.80 2.97 0.33
CA GLY A 18 -9.80 1.90 0.28
C GLY A 18 -8.66 2.15 -0.73
N VAL A 19 -8.61 3.31 -1.37
CA VAL A 19 -7.46 3.72 -2.19
C VAL A 19 -6.36 4.24 -1.27
N LEU A 20 -5.16 3.69 -1.42
CA LEU A 20 -3.99 4.16 -0.68
C LEU A 20 -3.67 5.60 -1.08
N THR A 21 -3.54 6.45 -0.06
CA THR A 21 -3.09 7.82 -0.18
C THR A 21 -1.57 7.87 -0.25
N ARG A 22 -1.03 9.04 -0.61
CA ARG A 22 0.42 9.23 -0.66
C ARG A 22 1.05 9.03 0.72
N GLU A 23 0.37 9.47 1.77
CA GLU A 23 0.76 9.31 3.16
C GLU A 23 0.85 7.82 3.54
N ASP A 24 -0.10 7.00 3.08
CA ASP A 24 -0.04 5.55 3.28
C ASP A 24 1.19 4.92 2.61
N TYR A 25 1.53 5.37 1.40
CA TYR A 25 2.73 4.91 0.70
C TYR A 25 4.03 5.34 1.41
N SER A 26 4.08 6.56 1.97
CA SER A 26 5.21 7.00 2.81
C SER A 26 5.36 6.12 4.04
N TYR A 27 4.25 5.83 4.75
CA TYR A 27 4.30 4.93 5.90
C TYR A 27 4.76 3.51 5.53
N MET A 28 4.28 2.97 4.40
CA MET A 28 4.75 1.67 3.91
C MET A 28 6.26 1.68 3.60
N ARG A 29 6.80 2.78 3.06
CA ARG A 29 8.23 2.93 2.81
C ARG A 29 9.03 2.81 4.12
N ASP A 30 8.63 3.53 5.16
CA ASP A 30 9.31 3.53 6.46
C ASP A 30 9.34 2.13 7.09
N LEU A 31 8.23 1.39 6.98
CA LEU A 31 8.16 0.00 7.45
C LEU A 31 9.10 -0.93 6.68
N LEU A 32 9.15 -0.79 5.36
CA LEU A 32 10.04 -1.59 4.51
C LEU A 32 11.52 -1.26 4.79
N GLU A 33 11.83 0.00 5.11
CA GLU A 33 13.18 0.45 5.43
C GLU A 33 13.63 -0.15 6.76
N THR A 34 12.75 -0.14 7.77
CA THR A 34 12.96 -0.84 9.04
C THR A 34 13.19 -2.35 8.83
N ALA A 35 12.41 -2.98 7.94
CA ALA A 35 12.59 -4.40 7.62
C ALA A 35 13.92 -4.66 6.91
N LEU A 36 14.36 -3.77 6.01
CA LEU A 36 15.65 -3.86 5.35
C LEU A 36 16.81 -3.77 6.36
N GLU A 37 16.74 -2.83 7.31
CA GLU A 37 17.72 -2.72 8.39
C GLU A 37 17.77 -3.99 9.24
N GLN A 38 16.63 -4.57 9.59
CA GLN A 38 16.59 -5.84 10.34
C GLN A 38 17.19 -7.00 9.56
N LEU A 39 16.99 -7.06 8.24
CA LEU A 39 17.58 -8.08 7.38
C LEU A 39 19.11 -7.92 7.29
N GLN A 40 19.60 -6.69 7.17
CA GLN A 40 21.03 -6.38 7.09
C GLN A 40 21.77 -6.65 8.41
N ASN A 41 21.10 -6.44 9.55
CA ASN A 41 21.66 -6.71 10.87
C ASN A 41 21.48 -8.18 11.31
N SER A 42 20.97 -9.04 10.44
CA SER A 42 20.78 -10.46 10.74
C SER A 42 22.11 -11.20 10.66
N GLU A 43 22.38 -12.08 11.63
CA GLU A 43 23.54 -13.01 11.61
C GLU A 43 23.43 -14.11 10.52
N LEU A 44 22.33 -14.13 9.77
CA LEU A 44 22.07 -15.12 8.72
C LEU A 44 22.37 -14.47 7.37
N ASP A 45 22.92 -15.24 6.44
CA ASP A 45 23.06 -14.80 5.05
C ASP A 45 21.68 -14.60 4.43
N LYS A 46 21.35 -13.32 4.19
CA LYS A 46 20.09 -12.87 3.57
C LYS A 46 20.34 -11.99 2.35
N ASP A 47 21.50 -12.11 1.71
CA ASP A 47 21.90 -11.26 0.58
C ASP A 47 20.85 -11.27 -0.53
N SER A 48 20.31 -12.45 -0.85
CA SER A 48 19.28 -12.59 -1.89
C SER A 48 17.96 -11.88 -1.55
N GLU A 49 17.58 -11.83 -0.28
CA GLU A 49 16.36 -11.17 0.20
C GLU A 49 16.55 -9.66 0.27
N ILE A 50 17.73 -9.22 0.70
CA ILE A 50 18.15 -7.82 0.67
C ILE A 50 18.11 -7.29 -0.78
N ASP A 51 18.64 -8.03 -1.74
CA ASP A 51 18.62 -7.63 -3.15
C ASP A 51 17.21 -7.56 -3.73
N ARG A 52 16.36 -8.54 -3.40
CA ARG A 52 14.94 -8.51 -3.80
C ARG A 52 14.21 -7.30 -3.20
N LEU A 53 14.46 -6.98 -1.94
CA LEU A 53 13.84 -5.85 -1.26
C LEU A 53 14.31 -4.51 -1.85
N LYS A 54 15.61 -4.39 -2.16
CA LYS A 54 16.16 -3.22 -2.87
C LYS A 54 15.53 -3.05 -4.27
N GLN A 55 15.39 -4.14 -5.03
CA GLN A 55 14.71 -4.10 -6.33
C GLN A 55 13.23 -3.72 -6.20
N PHE A 56 12.57 -4.16 -5.12
CA PHE A 56 11.20 -3.77 -4.83
C PHE A 56 11.08 -2.27 -4.57
N PHE A 57 11.98 -1.69 -3.77
CA PHE A 57 12.01 -0.23 -3.52
C PHE A 57 12.05 0.60 -4.80
N ILE A 58 12.85 0.19 -5.79
CA ILE A 58 12.93 0.89 -7.09
C ILE A 58 11.56 0.91 -7.79
N LYS A 59 10.87 -0.24 -7.82
CA LYS A 59 9.55 -0.36 -8.45
C LYS A 59 8.48 0.39 -7.66
N PHE A 60 8.56 0.32 -6.34
CA PHE A 60 7.65 0.98 -5.42
C PHE A 60 7.75 2.51 -5.55
N ASP A 61 8.97 3.05 -5.51
CA ASP A 61 9.21 4.49 -5.66
C ASP A 61 8.70 4.98 -7.02
N HIS A 62 8.95 4.23 -8.10
CA HIS A 62 8.42 4.57 -9.42
C HIS A 62 6.88 4.56 -9.45
N HIS A 63 6.22 3.63 -8.77
CA HIS A 63 4.76 3.61 -8.65
C HIS A 63 4.24 4.84 -7.89
N VAL A 64 4.90 5.20 -6.79
CA VAL A 64 4.53 6.39 -5.99
C VAL A 64 4.75 7.68 -6.77
N GLU A 65 5.83 7.80 -7.54
CA GLU A 65 6.06 8.94 -8.43
C GLU A 65 4.97 9.10 -9.49
N ARG A 66 4.43 7.98 -10.00
CA ARG A 66 3.36 7.97 -11.00
C ARG A 66 1.96 8.28 -10.45
N LEU A 67 1.79 8.29 -9.13
CA LEU A 67 0.55 8.72 -8.47
C LEU A 67 0.43 10.25 -8.35
N ARG A 68 1.46 11.02 -8.79
CA ARG A 68 1.42 12.48 -8.88
C ARG A 68 0.42 13.02 -9.90
#